data_AF-A0A1F7GX73-F1
#
_entry.id   AF-A0A1F7GX73-F1
#
_cell.length_a   1.000
_cell.length_b   1.000
_cell.length_c   1.000
_cell.angle_alpha   90.00
_cell.angle_beta   90.00
_cell.angle_gamma   90.00
#
_symmetry.space_group_name_H-M   'P 1'
#
loop_
_entity.id
_entity.type
_entity.pdbx_description
1 polymer ?
#
loop_
_entity_poly.entity_id
_entity_poly.type
_entity_poly.pdbx_seq_one_letter_code
_entity_poly.pdbx_strand_id
1 'polypeptide(L)'
;MENNRFLRAFLISILFFATTHLVILYSYALYSRDFERANAFRILDLNLFFPDISKGGLSFFLSYFFVLLVFLIVYVFFTRPK
;
A
#
# COMPACT_ATOMS: atom_id res chain seq x y z
N MET A 1 24.54 1.21 -4.53
CA MET A 1 24.16 2.53 -3.98
C MET A 1 25.01 2.70 -2.73
N GLU A 2 25.94 3.65 -2.74
CA GLU A 2 26.74 3.98 -1.56
C GLU A 2 25.85 4.12 -0.34
N ASN A 3 26.42 3.73 0.80
CA ASN A 3 25.87 3.48 2.12
C ASN A 3 25.13 4.69 2.74
N ASN A 4 24.13 5.25 2.04
CA ASN A 4 23.43 6.45 2.46
C ASN A 4 22.39 6.05 3.51
N ARG A 5 22.90 5.86 4.75
CA ARG A 5 22.13 5.39 5.91
C ARG A 5 20.85 6.19 6.11
N PHE A 6 20.88 7.49 5.78
CA PHE A 6 19.71 8.37 5.80
C PHE A 6 18.64 7.98 4.79
N LEU A 7 19.01 7.71 3.53
CA LEU A 7 18.06 7.28 2.50
C LEU A 7 17.42 5.94 2.88
N ARG A 8 18.23 5.01 3.40
CA ARG A 8 17.72 3.72 3.90
C ARG A 8 16.75 3.90 5.07
N ALA A 9 17.11 4.70 6.07
CA ALA A 9 16.25 4.98 7.22
C ALA A 9 14.94 5.66 6.81
N PHE A 10 15.00 6.59 5.86
CA PHE A 10 13.83 7.27 5.30
C PHE A 10 12.87 6.28 4.63
N LEU A 11 13.38 5.42 3.75
CA LEU A 11 12.57 4.40 3.07
C LEU A 11 11.95 3.41 4.07
N ILE A 12 12.71 2.96 5.08
CA ILE A 12 12.18 2.10 6.15
C ILE A 12 11.07 2.80 6.93
N SER A 13 11.22 4.10 7.20
CA SER A 13 10.21 4.90 7.93
C SER A 13 8.92 5.02 7.12
N ILE A 14 9.01 5.23 5.81
CA ILE A 14 7.84 5.21 4.90
C ILE A 14 7.16 3.84 4.96
N LEU A 15 7.93 2.76 4.86
CA LEU A 15 7.41 1.39 4.90
C LEU A 15 6.72 1.07 6.23
N PHE A 16 7.32 1.50 7.35
CA PHE A 16 6.75 1.36 8.68
C PHE A 16 5.42 2.12 8.79
N PHE A 17 5.40 3.39 8.40
CA PHE A 17 4.19 4.21 8.43
C PHE A 17 3.08 3.62 7.55
N ALA A 18 3.41 3.21 6.32
CA ALA A 18 2.48 2.56 5.42
C ALA A 18 1.90 1.27 6.02
N THR A 19 2.74 0.46 6.68
CA THR A 19 2.31 -0.80 7.32
C THR A 19 1.39 -0.52 8.51
N THR A 20 1.77 0.41 9.40
CA THR A 20 0.92 0.81 10.53
C THR A 20 -0.42 1.36 10.05
N HIS A 21 -0.41 2.19 9.00
CA HIS A 21 -1.63 2.74 8.41
C HIS A 21 -2.55 1.63 7.86
N LEU A 22 -1.99 0.65 7.14
CA LEU A 22 -2.74 -0.51 6.65
C LEU A 22 -3.33 -1.34 7.80
N VAL A 23 -2.59 -1.57 8.89
CA VAL A 23 -3.09 -2.31 10.06
C VAL A 23 -4.27 -1.59 10.72
N ILE A 24 -4.19 -0.26 10.87
CA ILE A 24 -5.27 0.55 11.43
C ILE A 24 -6.51 0.48 10.53
N LEU A 25 -6.34 0.65 9.22
CA LEU A 25 -7.42 0.57 8.24
C LEU A 25 -8.09 -0.80 8.22
N TYR A 26 -7.29 -1.88 8.30
CA TYR A 26 -7.82 -3.23 8.34
C TYR A 26 -8.62 -3.49 9.62
N SER A 27 -8.09 -3.04 10.76
CA SER A 27 -8.77 -3.14 12.06
C SER A 27 -10.08 -2.35 12.05
N TYR A 28 -10.07 -1.16 11.46
CA TYR A 28 -11.26 -0.34 11.33
C TYR A 28 -12.28 -0.95 10.37
N ALA A 29 -11.85 -1.47 9.22
CA ALA A 29 -12.72 -2.14 8.24
C ALA A 29 -13.40 -3.38 8.84
N LEU A 30 -12.67 -4.16 9.65
CA LEU A 30 -13.22 -5.29 10.42
C LEU A 30 -14.28 -4.82 11.43
N TYR A 31 -13.99 -3.74 12.16
CA TYR A 31 -14.92 -3.16 13.13
C TYR A 31 -16.19 -2.60 12.47
N SER A 32 -16.05 -1.87 11.36
CA SER A 32 -17.17 -1.24 10.64
C SER A 32 -17.89 -2.19 9.67
N ARG A 33 -17.41 -3.43 9.49
CA ARG A 33 -17.86 -4.39 8.46
C ARG A 33 -17.86 -3.81 7.04
N ASP A 34 -17.05 -2.78 6.81
CA ASP A 34 -16.97 -2.05 5.55
C ASP A 34 -15.57 -2.26 4.97
N PHE A 35 -15.42 -3.36 4.23
CA PHE A 35 -14.17 -3.75 3.60
C PHE A 35 -13.81 -2.89 2.39
N GLU A 36 -14.73 -2.06 1.88
CA GLU A 36 -14.40 -1.09 0.83
C GLU A 36 -13.41 -0.04 1.33
N ARG A 37 -13.41 0.24 2.64
CA ARG A 37 -12.45 1.16 3.26
C ARG A 37 -11.03 0.61 3.28
N ALA A 38 -10.86 -0.71 3.25
CA ALA A 38 -9.56 -1.37 3.17
C ALA A 38 -8.98 -1.42 1.75
N ASN A 39 -9.70 -0.89 0.75
CA ASN A 39 -9.26 -0.85 -0.64
C ASN A 39 -8.11 0.16 -0.82
N ALA A 40 -6.95 -0.32 -1.25
CA ALA A 40 -5.75 0.49 -1.46
C ALA A 40 -5.95 1.61 -2.48
N PHE A 41 -6.78 1.41 -3.50
CA PHE A 41 -7.09 2.45 -4.49
C PHE A 41 -7.91 3.59 -3.88
N ARG A 42 -8.78 3.27 -2.93
CA ARG A 42 -9.54 4.28 -2.19
C ARG A 42 -8.64 5.02 -1.20
N ILE A 43 -7.74 4.32 -0.53
CA ILE A 43 -6.78 4.90 0.42
C ILE A 43 -5.79 5.86 -0.27
N LEU A 44 -5.30 5.48 -1.44
CA LEU A 44 -4.41 6.29 -2.27
C LEU A 44 -5.16 7.35 -3.10
N ASP A 45 -6.48 7.44 -2.91
CA ASP A 45 -7.38 8.34 -3.62
C ASP A 45 -7.22 8.30 -5.15
N LEU A 46 -6.93 7.12 -5.69
CA LEU A 46 -6.73 6.91 -7.13
C LEU A 46 -8.01 7.15 -7.94
N ASN A 47 -9.16 7.26 -7.28
CA ASN A 47 -10.40 7.73 -7.89
C ASN A 47 -10.27 9.12 -8.52
N LEU A 48 -9.35 9.96 -8.05
CA LEU A 48 -9.04 11.26 -8.66
C LEU A 48 -8.49 11.11 -10.09
N PHE A 49 -7.80 10.01 -10.38
CA PHE A 49 -7.17 9.74 -11.68
C PHE A 49 -7.98 8.74 -12.51
N PHE A 50 -8.58 7.75 -11.85
CA PHE A 50 -9.36 6.67 -12.46
C PHE A 50 -10.70 6.55 -11.72
N PRO A 51 -11.74 7.25 -12.18
CA PRO A 51 -13.06 7.23 -11.56
C PRO A 51 -13.59 5.79 -11.46
N ASP A 52 -14.23 5.47 -10.33
CA ASP A 52 -14.84 4.16 -10.04
C ASP A 52 -13.86 2.97 -9.94
N ILE A 53 -12.55 3.17 -10.05
CA ILE A 53 -11.57 2.08 -9.89
C ILE A 53 -11.62 1.46 -8.50
N SER A 54 -12.10 2.20 -7.48
CA SER A 54 -12.22 1.73 -6.11
C SER A 54 -13.55 1.01 -5.79
N LYS A 55 -14.49 0.88 -6.75
CA LYS A 55 -15.84 0.35 -6.50
C LYS A 55 -16.00 -1.06 -7.07
N GLY A 56 -16.80 -1.87 -6.38
CA GLY A 56 -17.17 -3.23 -6.81
C GLY A 56 -16.18 -4.33 -6.40
N GLY A 57 -16.65 -5.59 -6.45
CA GLY A 57 -15.89 -6.74 -5.94
C GLY A 57 -14.55 -6.98 -6.65
N LEU A 58 -14.46 -6.71 -7.96
CA LEU A 58 -13.21 -6.80 -8.72
C LEU A 58 -12.15 -5.80 -8.24
N SER A 59 -12.58 -4.59 -7.85
CA SER A 59 -11.69 -3.55 -7.35
C SER A 59 -10.90 -4.01 -6.13
N PHE A 60 -11.52 -4.80 -5.25
CA PHE A 60 -10.85 -5.33 -4.06
C PHE A 60 -9.67 -6.23 -4.42
N PHE A 61 -9.85 -7.15 -5.38
CA PHE A 61 -8.79 -8.02 -5.87
C PHE A 61 -7.67 -7.24 -6.57
N LEU A 62 -8.03 -6.28 -7.44
CA LEU A 62 -7.04 -5.44 -8.11
C LEU A 62 -6.25 -4.56 -7.13
N SER A 63 -6.91 -4.05 -6.08
CA SER A 63 -6.27 -3.28 -5.01
C SER A 63 -5.18 -4.09 -4.32
N TYR A 64 -5.49 -5.33 -3.94
CA TYR A 64 -4.51 -6.23 -3.34
C TYR A 64 -3.36 -6.59 -4.28
N PHE A 65 -3.69 -6.85 -5.55
CA PHE A 65 -2.68 -7.10 -6.57
C PHE A 65 -1.74 -5.90 -6.74
N PHE A 66 -2.27 -4.67 -6.74
CA PHE A 66 -1.47 -3.46 -6.82
C PHE A 66 -0.54 -3.29 -5.63
N VAL A 67 -1.01 -3.51 -4.40
CA VAL A 67 -0.17 -3.47 -3.20
C VAL A 67 0.96 -4.50 -3.29
N LEU A 68 0.66 -5.71 -3.76
CA LEU A 68 1.66 -6.77 -3.94
C LEU A 68 2.71 -6.41 -5.00
N LEU A 69 2.29 -5.74 -6.08
CA LEU A 69 3.16 -5.23 -7.14
C LEU A 69 4.09 -4.14 -6.61
N VAL A 70 3.55 -3.16 -5.87
CA VAL A 70 4.34 -2.10 -5.21
C VAL A 70 5.35 -2.71 -4.25
N PHE A 71 4.93 -3.68 -3.43
CA PHE A 71 5.83 -4.39 -2.53
C PHE A 71 6.96 -5.12 -3.29
N LEU A 72 6.65 -5.85 -4.37
CA LEU A 72 7.65 -6.53 -5.19
C LEU A 72 8.64 -5.56 -5.82
N ILE A 73 8.17 -4.42 -6.32
CA ILE A 73 9.06 -3.37 -6.86
C ILE A 73 9.99 -2.88 -5.75
N VAL A 74 9.46 -2.51 -4.58
CA VAL A 74 10.30 -2.01 -3.49
C VAL A 74 11.29 -3.07 -3.03
N TYR A 75 10.87 -4.33 -2.92
CA TYR A 75 11.74 -5.43 -2.52
C TYR A 75 12.86 -5.68 -3.54
N VAL A 76 12.54 -5.79 -4.83
CA VAL A 76 13.51 -6.06 -5.90
C VAL A 76 14.49 -4.91 -6.09
N PHE A 77 14.00 -3.66 -6.09
CA PHE A 77 14.84 -2.50 -6.38
C PHE A 77 15.61 -1.99 -5.17
N PHE A 78 15.07 -2.09 -3.96
CA PHE A 78 15.67 -1.47 -2.76
C PHE A 78 16.20 -2.48 -1.73
N THR A 79 15.71 -3.73 -1.72
CA THR A 79 16.03 -4.68 -0.65
C THR A 79 16.95 -5.81 -1.10
N ARG A 80 16.98 -6.18 -2.38
CA ARG A 80 17.96 -7.17 -2.87
C ARG A 80 19.38 -6.61 -2.72
N PRO A 81 20.24 -7.24 -1.90
CA PRO A 81 21.67 -6.99 -2.02
C PRO A 81 22.07 -7.45 -3.43
N LYS A 82 22.74 -6.56 -4.18
CA LYS A 82 23.45 -6.99 -5.39
C LYS A 82 24.53 -7.98 -5.01
#